data_AF-Q5U919-F1
#
_entry.id   AF-Q5U919-F1
#
_cell.length_a   1.000
_cell.length_b   1.000
_cell.length_c   1.000
_cell.angle_alpha   90.00
_cell.angle_beta   90.00
_cell.angle_gamma   90.00
#
_symmetry.space_group_name_H-M   'P 1'
#
loop_
_entity.id
_entity.type
_entity.pdbx_description
1 polymer ?
#
loop_
_entity_poly.entity_id
_entity_poly.type
_entity_poly.pdbx_seq_one_letter_code
_entity_poly.pdbx_strand_id
1 'polypeptide(L)'
;LRHLKGEDITSLTHKELMALENALENGLASNRDKQSKFVDMLRENERALEEEHKRLTYELHKQEMKIEENVRELENGYRQRLGNYNNQIPFAFRVQPMQPDPRA
;
A
#
# COMPACT_ATOMS: atom_id res chain seq x y z
N LEU A 1 34.96 13.59 28.03
CA LEU A 1 34.29 14.03 26.77
C LEU A 1 35.02 15.19 26.09
N ARG A 2 35.60 16.16 26.81
CA ARG A 2 36.42 17.25 26.23
C ARG A 2 37.48 16.74 25.25
N HIS A 3 38.26 15.73 25.65
CA HIS A 3 39.29 15.14 24.77
C HIS A 3 38.71 14.46 23.52
N LEU A 4 37.55 13.81 23.64
CA LEU A 4 36.85 13.22 22.49
C LEU A 4 36.31 14.28 21.52
N LYS A 5 36.16 15.53 22.00
CA LYS A 5 35.80 16.70 21.18
C LYS A 5 37.02 17.48 20.67
N GLY A 6 38.24 17.02 20.96
CA GLY A 6 39.47 17.72 20.57
C GLY A 6 39.93 18.82 21.53
N GLU A 7 39.35 18.91 22.73
CA GLU A 7 39.73 19.88 23.77
C GLU A 7 40.79 19.29 24.72
N ASP A 8 41.63 20.13 25.33
CA ASP A 8 42.70 19.76 26.30
C ASP A 8 43.69 18.66 25.83
N ILE A 9 43.84 18.46 24.52
CA ILE A 9 44.66 17.37 23.94
C ILE A 9 46.13 17.44 24.37
N THR A 10 46.67 18.65 24.58
CA THR A 10 48.05 18.86 25.02
C THR A 10 48.33 18.37 26.45
N SER A 11 47.28 18.08 27.23
CA SER A 11 47.41 17.52 28.58
C SER A 11 47.60 16.00 28.59
N LEU A 12 47.40 15.33 27.45
CA LEU A 12 47.46 13.88 27.32
C LEU A 12 48.88 13.39 27.01
N THR A 13 49.23 12.24 27.58
CA THR A 13 50.44 11.51 27.22
C THR A 13 50.28 10.82 25.87
N HIS A 14 51.42 10.42 25.26
CA HIS A 14 51.41 9.69 23.99
C HIS A 14 50.56 8.40 24.03
N LYS A 15 50.59 7.66 25.14
CA LYS A 15 49.79 6.44 25.30
C LYS A 15 48.29 6.73 25.35
N GLU A 16 47.90 7.81 26.03
CA GLU A 16 46.50 8.23 26.12
C GLU A 16 45.99 8.77 24.79
N LEU A 17 46.83 9.48 24.03
CA LEU A 17 46.50 9.92 22.67
C LEU A 17 46.25 8.73 21.74
N MET A 18 47.12 7.72 21.78
CA MET A 18 46.94 6.50 20.99
C MET A 18 45.67 5.74 21.37
N ALA A 19 45.35 5.65 22.67
CA ALA A 19 44.10 5.03 23.12
C ALA A 19 42.86 5.84 22.68
N LEU A 20 42.95 7.17 22.71
CA LEU A 20 41.88 8.08 22.27
C LEU A 20 41.63 7.94 20.76
N GLU A 21 42.67 7.93 19.95
CA GLU A 21 42.60 7.75 18.50
C GLU A 21 41.94 6.41 18.14
N ASN A 22 42.41 5.31 18.73
CA ASN A 22 41.80 3.99 18.53
C ASN A 22 40.33 3.97 18.95
N ALA A 23 39.96 4.60 20.06
CA ALA A 23 38.58 4.66 20.51
C ALA A 23 37.68 5.45 19.55
N LEU A 24 38.19 6.58 19.02
CA LEU A 24 37.47 7.41 18.05
C LEU A 24 37.29 6.70 16.71
N GLU A 25 38.35 6.07 16.20
CA GLU A 25 38.30 5.32 14.94
C GLU A 25 37.31 4.16 15.02
N ASN A 26 37.40 3.34 16.07
CA ASN A 26 36.47 2.24 16.29
C ASN A 26 35.02 2.72 16.50
N GLY A 27 34.84 3.80 17.26
CA GLY A 27 33.53 4.40 17.49
C GLY A 27 32.88 4.93 16.21
N LEU A 28 33.67 5.60 15.36
CA LEU A 28 33.22 6.10 14.06
C LEU A 28 32.90 4.96 13.09
N ALA A 29 33.76 3.95 13.02
CA ALA A 29 33.53 2.77 12.18
C ALA A 29 32.24 2.05 12.60
N SER A 30 32.04 1.82 13.91
CA SER A 30 30.83 1.19 14.44
C SER A 30 29.58 2.02 14.16
N ASN A 31 29.65 3.35 14.29
CA ASN A 31 28.51 4.22 13.97
C ASN A 31 28.16 4.18 12.49
N ARG A 32 29.16 4.23 11.59
CA ARG A 32 28.93 4.12 10.14
C ARG A 32 28.29 2.79 9.77
N ASP A 33 28.78 1.69 10.34
CA ASP A 33 28.20 0.35 10.11
C ASP A 33 26.74 0.28 10.57
N LYS A 34 26.44 0.80 11.77
CA LYS A 34 25.05 0.86 12.28
C LYS A 34 24.15 1.73 11.39
N GLN A 35 24.64 2.88 10.95
CA GLN A 35 23.90 3.76 10.04
C GLN A 35 23.61 3.08 8.71
N SER A 36 24.59 2.40 8.12
CA SER A 36 24.41 1.65 6.87
C SER A 36 23.35 0.57 7.04
N LYS A 37 23.47 -0.28 8.07
CA LYS A 37 22.51 -1.36 8.37
C LYS A 37 21.09 -0.84 8.57
N PHE A 38 20.94 0.31 9.22
CA PHE A 38 19.63 0.94 9.41
C PHE A 38 19.03 1.40 8.08
N VAL A 39 19.82 2.02 7.21
CA VAL A 39 19.38 2.43 5.87
C VAL A 39 19.00 1.21 5.01
N ASP A 40 19.79 0.14 5.08
CA ASP A 40 19.51 -1.08 4.33
C ASP A 40 18.21 -1.74 4.78
N MET A 41 17.98 -1.83 6.10
CA MET A 41 16.72 -2.31 6.67
C MET A 41 15.53 -1.45 6.25
N LEU A 42 15.66 -0.11 6.26
CA LEU A 42 14.59 0.78 5.82
C LEU A 42 14.24 0.55 4.35
N ARG A 43 15.24 0.37 3.49
CA ARG A 43 15.03 0.08 2.07
C ARG A 43 14.36 -1.28 1.85
N GLU A 44 14.72 -2.29 2.63
CA GLU A 44 14.05 -3.60 2.59
C GLU A 44 12.58 -3.50 3.02
N ASN A 45 12.31 -2.79 4.12
CA ASN A 45 10.95 -2.57 4.60
C ASN A 45 10.10 -1.79 3.60
N GLU A 46 10.67 -0.77 2.95
CA GLU A 46 9.99 0.02 1.91
C GLU A 46 9.60 -0.87 0.72
N ARG A 47 10.53 -1.69 0.22
CA ARG A 47 10.24 -2.66 -0.86
C ARG A 47 9.13 -3.64 -0.47
N ALA A 48 9.22 -4.23 0.71
CA ALA A 48 8.21 -5.17 1.20
C ALA A 48 6.83 -4.51 1.36
N LEU A 49 6.80 -3.26 1.84
CA LEU A 49 5.58 -2.48 1.99
C LEU A 49 4.95 -2.16 0.63
N GLU A 50 5.75 -1.77 -0.36
CA GLU A 50 5.27 -1.53 -1.73
C GLU A 50 4.70 -2.79 -2.38
N GLU A 51 5.37 -3.94 -2.20
CA GLU A 51 4.92 -5.22 -2.74
C GLU A 51 3.58 -5.66 -2.13
N GLU A 52 3.45 -5.58 -0.80
CA GLU A 52 2.19 -5.88 -0.11
C GLU A 52 1.09 -4.89 -0.49
N HIS A 53 1.39 -3.60 -0.63
CA HIS A 53 0.42 -2.62 -1.10
C HIS A 53 -0.08 -2.96 -2.52
N LYS A 54 0.82 -3.30 -3.45
CA LYS A 54 0.46 -3.73 -4.81
C LYS A 54 -0.42 -4.99 -4.79
N ARG A 55 -0.05 -5.98 -3.97
CA ARG A 55 -0.81 -7.23 -3.82
C ARG A 55 -2.22 -6.98 -3.27
N LEU A 56 -2.34 -6.19 -2.20
CA LEU A 56 -3.63 -5.86 -1.60
C LEU A 56 -4.51 -5.06 -2.56
N THR A 57 -3.92 -4.10 -3.29
CA THR A 57 -4.63 -3.34 -4.33
C THR A 57 -5.17 -4.26 -5.43
N TYR A 58 -4.38 -5.24 -5.86
CA TYR A 58 -4.81 -6.22 -6.86
C TYR A 58 -5.97 -7.09 -6.36
N GLU A 59 -5.90 -7.60 -5.13
CA GLU A 59 -6.98 -8.42 -4.57
C GLU A 59 -8.26 -7.60 -4.34
N LEU A 60 -8.14 -6.33 -3.94
CA LEU A 60 -9.27 -5.41 -3.83
C LEU A 60 -9.96 -5.23 -5.20
N HIS A 61 -9.19 -4.89 -6.23
CA HIS A 61 -9.73 -4.71 -7.58
C HIS A 61 -10.43 -5.97 -8.11
N LYS A 62 -9.83 -7.14 -7.85
CA LYS A 62 -10.42 -8.44 -8.21
C LYS A 62 -11.73 -8.72 -7.47
N GLN A 63 -11.86 -8.29 -6.21
CA GLN A 63 -13.13 -8.40 -5.47
C GLN A 63 -14.18 -7.45 -6.03
N GLU A 64 -13.82 -6.20 -6.34
CA GLU A 64 -14.72 -5.22 -6.96
C GLU A 64 -15.29 -5.74 -8.28
N MET A 65 -14.45 -6.31 -9.16
CA MET A 65 -14.89 -6.92 -10.41
C MET A 65 -15.88 -8.07 -10.21
N LYS A 66 -15.63 -8.95 -9.21
CA LYS A 66 -16.56 -10.04 -8.88
C LYS A 66 -17.89 -9.52 -8.37
N ILE A 67 -17.88 -8.46 -7.56
CA ILE A 67 -19.11 -7.83 -7.08
C ILE A 67 -19.87 -7.21 -8.26
N GLU A 68 -19.18 -6.50 -9.15
CA GLU A 68 -19.80 -5.90 -10.34
C GLU A 68 -20.39 -6.96 -11.27
N GLU A 69 -19.67 -8.07 -11.50
CA GLU A 69 -20.17 -9.22 -12.25
C GLU A 69 -21.43 -9.82 -11.62
N ASN A 70 -21.40 -10.11 -10.31
CA ASN A 70 -22.55 -10.63 -9.57
C ASN A 70 -23.76 -9.68 -9.64
N VAL A 71 -23.53 -8.36 -9.55
CA VAL A 71 -24.60 -7.35 -9.67
C VAL A 71 -25.19 -7.36 -11.08
N ARG A 72 -24.35 -7.41 -12.12
CA ARG A 72 -24.80 -7.51 -13.52
C ARG A 72 -25.55 -8.80 -13.79
N GLU A 73 -25.10 -9.94 -13.25
CA GLU A 73 -25.81 -11.22 -13.36
C GLU A 73 -27.17 -11.18 -12.67
N LEU A 74 -27.24 -10.61 -11.47
CA LEU A 74 -28.48 -10.43 -10.73
C LEU A 74 -29.47 -9.56 -11.53
N GLU A 75 -29.02 -8.41 -12.03
CA GLU A 75 -29.81 -7.49 -12.84
C GLU A 75 -30.33 -8.14 -14.13
N ASN A 76 -29.48 -8.89 -14.83
CA ASN A 76 -29.85 -9.66 -16.01
C ASN A 76 -30.87 -10.75 -15.68
N GLY A 77 -30.70 -11.47 -14.57
CA GLY A 77 -31.64 -12.47 -14.10
C GLY A 77 -33.01 -11.89 -13.72
N TYR A 78 -33.05 -10.68 -13.15
CA TYR A 78 -34.29 -9.94 -12.89
C TYR A 78 -34.95 -9.49 -14.19
N ARG A 79 -34.21 -8.91 -15.15
CA ARG A 79 -34.76 -8.52 -16.47
C ARG A 79 -35.30 -9.73 -17.24
N GLN A 80 -34.59 -10.85 -17.23
CA GLN A 80 -35.02 -12.08 -17.89
C GLN A 80 -36.29 -12.66 -17.24
N ARG A 81 -36.37 -12.64 -15.90
CA ARG A 81 -37.60 -13.02 -15.18
C ARG A 81 -38.78 -12.12 -15.50
N LEU A 82 -38.58 -10.79 -15.53
CA LEU A 82 -39.63 -9.84 -15.89
C LEU A 82 -40.08 -10.02 -17.35
N GLY A 83 -39.16 -10.23 -18.28
CA GLY A 83 -39.47 -10.52 -19.68
C GLY A 83 -40.27 -11.82 -19.85
N ASN A 84 -39.92 -12.88 -19.11
CA ASN A 84 -40.67 -14.14 -19.11
C ASN A 84 -42.03 -14.03 -18.42
N TYR A 85 -42.14 -13.25 -17.33
CA TYR A 85 -43.42 -12.97 -16.67
C TYR A 85 -44.37 -12.23 -17.62
N ASN A 86 -43.86 -11.22 -18.33
CA ASN A 86 -44.64 -10.46 -19.30
C ASN A 86 -45.06 -11.33 -20.49
N ASN A 87 -44.28 -12.36 -20.84
CA ASN A 87 -44.62 -13.34 -21.88
C ASN A 87 -45.61 -14.43 -21.44
N GLN A 88 -45.77 -14.70 -20.14
CA GLN A 88 -46.74 -15.66 -19.61
C GLN A 88 -48.11 -15.05 -19.30
N ILE A 89 -48.20 -13.73 -19.14
CA ILE A 89 -49.47 -13.04 -18.90
C ILE A 89 -50.30 -13.00 -20.21
N PRO A 90 -51.58 -13.42 -20.20
CA PRO A 90 -52.45 -13.32 -21.38
C PRO A 90 -52.54 -11.87 -21.87
N PHE A 91 -52.59 -11.67 -23.20
CA PHE A 91 -52.51 -10.35 -23.84
C PHE A 91 -53.46 -9.30 -23.24
N ALA A 92 -54.67 -9.72 -22.82
CA ALA A 92 -55.68 -8.86 -22.19
C ALA A 92 -55.21 -8.16 -20.90
N PHE A 93 -54.15 -8.65 -20.25
CA PHE A 93 -53.62 -8.12 -18.99
C PHE A 93 -52.22 -7.51 -19.14
N ARG A 94 -51.64 -7.47 -20.35
CA ARG A 94 -50.35 -6.80 -20.59
C ARG A 94 -50.58 -5.31 -20.78
N VAL A 95 -50.09 -4.51 -19.84
CA VAL A 95 -50.11 -3.05 -19.98
C VAL A 95 -48.91 -2.65 -20.84
N GLN A 96 -49.15 -2.10 -22.04
CA GLN A 96 -48.07 -1.58 -22.86
C GLN A 96 -47.47 -0.33 -22.16
N PRO A 97 -46.14 -0.22 -22.07
CA PRO A 97 -45.54 1.00 -21.56
C PRO A 97 -45.96 2.16 -22.49
N MET A 98 -46.67 3.15 -21.95
CA MET A 98 -46.94 4.38 -22.69
C MET A 98 -45.58 5.05 -22.94
N GLN A 99 -45.20 5.18 -24.20
CA GLN A 99 -44.07 6.02 -24.56
C GLN A 99 -44.41 7.45 -24.15
N PRO A 100 -43.51 8.17 -23.47
CA PRO A 100 -43.75 9.57 -23.14
C PRO A 100 -43.82 10.36 -24.44
N ASP A 101 -44.88 11.16 -24.57
CA ASP A 101 -45.10 12.02 -25.74
C ASP A 101 -43.93 13.02 -25.84
N PRO A 102 -43.22 13.11 -26.99
CA PRO A 102 -42.00 13.92 -27.08
C PRO A 102 -42.25 15.44 -27.12
N ARG A 103 -43.41 15.95 -26.70
CA ARG A 103 -43.71 17.38 -26.69
C ARG A 103 -44.50 17.82 -25.45
N ALA A 104 -43.81 18.61 -24.62
CA ALA A 104 -44.25 19.68 -23.72
C ALA A 104 -45.40 19.41 -22.74
#